data_AF-A0A7Y5LSS5-F1
#
_entry.id   AF-A0A7Y5LSS5-F1
#
_cell.length_a   1.000
_cell.length_b   1.000
_cell.length_c   1.000
_cell.angle_alpha   90.00
_cell.angle_beta   90.00
_cell.angle_gamma   90.00
#
_symmetry.space_group_name_H-M   'P 1'
#
loop_
_entity.id
_entity.type
_entity.pdbx_description
1 polymer ?
#
loop_
_entity_poly.entity_id
_entity_poly.type
_entity_poly.pdbx_seq_one_letter_code
_entity_poly.pdbx_strand_id
1 'polypeptide(L)'
;MRGFTRLFFVHLNLGIFGLALITPCLGQSRSQTDSVAAVRKLHLSALNKTLEGRESLPADSVFKNLQTIGGFEAGLMPVIMEKWSIALGVGCDYCHDTNNWASDAIHEKKTARQMAGPLNEAIRNVLSKIDGLSERPVVNCATCHRGEVKPATRVK
;
A
#
# COMPACT_ATOMS: atom_id res chain seq x y z
N MET A 1 26.28 77.91 36.04
CA MET A 1 24.90 77.85 35.51
C MET A 1 24.93 77.02 34.24
N ARG A 2 24.05 76.00 34.13
CA ARG A 2 23.77 75.17 32.91
C ARG A 2 24.96 74.28 32.47
N GLY A 3 24.83 73.00 32.14
CA GLY A 3 23.71 72.08 32.00
C GLY A 3 24.23 70.83 31.27
N PHE A 4 23.62 69.67 31.56
CA PHE A 4 23.59 68.43 30.78
C PHE A 4 24.89 67.69 30.45
N THR A 5 25.17 66.68 31.28
CA THR A 5 26.00 65.51 30.97
C THR A 5 25.24 64.58 30.00
N ARG A 6 25.78 64.30 28.82
CA ARG A 6 25.38 63.15 27.99
C ARG A 6 26.60 62.28 27.72
N LEU A 7 26.58 61.09 28.31
CA LEU A 7 27.45 59.96 28.01
C LEU A 7 27.35 59.61 26.51
N PHE A 8 28.49 59.60 25.83
CA PHE A 8 28.65 58.89 24.56
C PHE A 8 29.04 57.44 24.88
N PHE A 9 28.10 56.52 24.67
CA PHE A 9 28.38 55.08 24.65
C PHE A 9 29.05 54.73 23.32
N VAL A 10 30.21 54.09 23.42
CA VAL A 10 30.97 53.50 22.31
C VAL A 10 30.22 52.26 21.81
N HIS A 11 29.92 52.21 20.51
CA HIS A 11 29.52 51.00 19.81
C HIS A 11 30.43 50.82 18.60
N LEU A 12 31.29 49.80 18.65
CA LEU A 12 31.75 49.14 17.43
C LEU A 12 32.13 47.67 17.71
N ASN A 13 31.21 46.81 17.29
CA ASN A 13 31.31 45.41 16.86
C ASN A 13 32.69 44.76 16.79
N LEU A 14 32.82 43.58 17.40
CA LEU A 14 33.59 42.47 16.82
C LEU A 14 33.11 41.10 17.36
N GLY A 15 32.59 40.26 16.46
CA GLY A 15 32.74 38.80 16.51
C GLY A 15 31.78 37.99 17.39
N ILE A 16 30.56 37.73 16.91
CA ILE A 16 29.79 36.55 17.33
C ILE A 16 30.10 35.44 16.33
N PHE A 17 30.92 34.47 16.74
CA PHE A 17 31.03 33.17 16.07
C PHE A 17 29.65 32.50 16.12
N GLY A 18 28.95 32.49 14.99
CA GLY A 18 27.72 31.74 14.81
C GLY A 18 28.04 30.25 14.89
N LEU A 19 27.70 29.63 16.01
CA LEU A 19 27.62 28.19 16.13
C LEU A 19 26.46 27.73 15.24
N ALA A 20 26.77 27.34 14.01
CA ALA A 20 25.81 26.69 13.13
C ALA A 20 25.32 25.43 13.82
N LEU A 21 24.10 25.49 14.38
CA LEU A 21 23.38 24.31 14.82
C LEU A 21 23.19 23.46 13.57
N ILE A 22 23.98 22.39 13.49
CA ILE A 22 23.75 21.28 12.59
C ILE A 22 22.46 20.63 13.09
N THR A 23 21.32 21.21 12.72
CA THR A 23 20.04 20.51 12.83
C THR A 23 20.22 19.29 11.93
N PRO A 24 20.27 18.06 12.48
CA PRO A 24 20.28 16.91 11.62
C PRO A 24 19.01 17.03 10.81
N CYS A 25 19.14 17.09 9.49
CA CYS A 25 18.02 16.86 8.61
C CYS A 25 17.64 15.39 8.83
N LEU A 26 16.92 15.11 9.93
CA LEU A 26 16.16 13.90 10.11
C LEU A 26 15.17 13.90 8.97
N GLY A 27 15.60 13.30 7.85
CA GLY A 27 14.71 12.83 6.81
C GLY A 27 13.73 11.92 7.51
N GLN A 28 12.60 12.48 7.92
CA GLN A 28 11.43 11.73 8.27
C GLN A 28 10.99 11.06 6.98
N SER A 29 11.57 9.89 6.70
CA SER A 29 10.90 8.90 5.90
C SER A 29 9.57 8.69 6.63
N ARG A 30 8.50 9.33 6.15
CA ARG A 30 7.16 8.98 6.56
C ARG A 30 7.03 7.51 6.21
N SER A 31 7.26 6.64 7.20
CA SER A 31 6.73 5.30 7.16
C SER A 31 5.25 5.50 6.91
N GLN A 32 4.78 5.14 5.72
CA GLN A 32 3.34 5.12 5.44
C GLN A 32 2.73 4.18 6.47
N THR A 33 2.07 4.73 7.47
CA THR A 33 1.37 3.94 8.48
C THR A 33 0.18 3.28 7.82
N ASP A 34 0.18 1.95 7.76
CA ASP A 34 -0.92 1.15 7.23
C ASP A 34 -2.13 1.27 8.16
N SER A 35 -2.97 2.26 7.90
CA SER A 35 -4.11 2.63 8.76
C SER A 35 -5.19 1.55 8.82
N VAL A 36 -5.18 0.58 7.90
CA VAL A 36 -6.19 -0.49 7.81
C VAL A 36 -5.65 -1.86 8.23
N ALA A 37 -4.41 -1.93 8.74
CA ALA A 37 -3.76 -3.19 9.14
C ALA A 37 -4.56 -3.98 10.18
N ALA A 38 -5.14 -3.30 11.18
CA ALA A 38 -5.91 -3.95 12.24
C ALA A 38 -7.18 -4.63 11.70
N VAL A 39 -7.93 -3.93 10.84
CA VAL A 39 -9.17 -4.46 10.21
C VAL A 39 -8.83 -5.61 9.27
N ARG A 40 -7.74 -5.49 8.48
CA ARG A 40 -7.25 -6.58 7.64
C ARG A 40 -6.94 -7.83 8.45
N LYS A 41 -6.17 -7.69 9.55
CA LYS A 41 -5.82 -8.80 10.44
C LYS A 41 -7.06 -9.47 11.03
N LEU A 42 -8.07 -8.69 11.43
CA LEU A 42 -9.33 -9.22 11.95
C LEU A 42 -10.01 -10.14 10.92
N HIS A 43 -10.24 -9.66 9.70
CA HIS A 43 -10.90 -10.46 8.67
C HIS A 43 -10.09 -11.68 8.24
N LEU A 44 -8.77 -11.55 8.13
CA LEU A 44 -7.88 -12.69 7.82
C LEU A 44 -7.96 -13.76 8.91
N SER A 45 -7.93 -13.37 10.19
CA SER A 45 -8.03 -14.34 11.29
C SER A 45 -9.37 -15.08 11.28
N ALA A 46 -10.47 -14.37 11.00
CA ALA A 46 -11.79 -14.98 10.87
C ALA A 46 -11.86 -15.94 9.67
N LEU A 47 -11.34 -15.53 8.51
CA LEU A 47 -11.31 -16.37 7.31
C LEU A 47 -10.46 -17.63 7.52
N ASN A 48 -9.24 -17.48 8.03
CA ASN A 48 -8.34 -18.60 8.31
C ASN A 48 -9.00 -19.62 9.25
N LYS A 49 -9.69 -19.16 10.30
CA LYS A 49 -10.44 -20.03 11.19
C LYS A 49 -11.53 -20.83 10.47
N THR A 50 -12.20 -20.26 9.47
CA THR A 50 -13.20 -20.99 8.68
C THR A 50 -12.57 -21.98 7.69
N LEU A 51 -11.29 -21.84 7.38
CA LEU A 51 -10.54 -22.71 6.47
C LEU A 51 -9.80 -23.85 7.17
N GLU A 52 -9.77 -23.88 8.50
CA GLU A 52 -9.09 -24.92 9.28
C GLU A 52 -9.47 -26.34 8.79
N GLY A 53 -8.46 -27.12 8.42
CA GLY A 53 -8.60 -28.49 7.90
C GLY A 53 -9.05 -28.59 6.44
N ARG A 54 -9.15 -27.47 5.73
CA ARG A 54 -9.57 -27.38 4.32
C ARG A 54 -8.59 -26.58 3.45
N GLU A 55 -7.43 -26.21 3.99
CA GLU A 55 -6.48 -25.31 3.36
C GLU A 55 -5.88 -25.91 2.08
N SER A 56 -5.64 -27.23 2.07
CA SER A 56 -5.09 -27.95 0.92
C SER A 56 -6.15 -28.31 -0.13
N LEU A 57 -7.43 -28.06 0.13
CA LEU A 57 -8.46 -28.29 -0.87
C LEU A 57 -8.33 -27.29 -2.01
N PRO A 58 -8.75 -27.63 -3.24
CA PRO A 58 -8.81 -26.66 -4.32
C PRO A 58 -9.69 -25.46 -3.93
N ALA A 59 -9.20 -24.25 -4.15
CA ALA A 59 -9.92 -23.02 -3.82
C ALA A 59 -11.32 -22.98 -4.46
N ASP A 60 -11.46 -23.50 -5.68
CA ASP A 60 -12.72 -23.59 -6.43
C ASP A 60 -13.77 -24.49 -5.76
N SER A 61 -13.34 -25.39 -4.87
CA SER A 61 -14.25 -26.24 -4.07
C SER A 61 -14.70 -25.59 -2.76
N VAL A 62 -13.93 -24.61 -2.26
CA VAL A 62 -14.15 -23.98 -0.94
C VAL A 62 -14.84 -22.63 -1.07
N PHE A 63 -14.43 -21.83 -2.05
CA PHE A 63 -14.94 -20.48 -2.28
C PHE A 63 -15.95 -20.44 -3.43
N LYS A 64 -16.90 -19.51 -3.33
CA LYS A 64 -17.95 -19.31 -4.32
C LYS A 64 -17.67 -18.05 -5.16
N ASN A 65 -18.18 -18.04 -6.39
CA ASN A 65 -18.08 -16.91 -7.31
C ASN A 65 -16.63 -16.50 -7.64
N LEU A 66 -15.76 -17.51 -7.83
CA LEU A 66 -14.45 -17.32 -8.43
C LEU A 66 -14.60 -17.28 -9.95
N GLN A 67 -14.33 -16.13 -10.55
CA GLN A 67 -14.44 -15.94 -12.02
C GLN A 67 -13.09 -15.75 -12.71
N THR A 68 -12.08 -15.31 -11.97
CA THR A 68 -10.80 -14.84 -12.55
C THR A 68 -9.58 -15.48 -11.90
N ILE A 69 -9.69 -15.86 -10.63
CA ILE A 69 -8.62 -16.47 -9.85
C ILE A 69 -9.14 -17.81 -9.31
N GLY A 70 -8.32 -18.84 -9.34
CA GLY A 70 -8.66 -20.21 -8.95
C GLY A 70 -7.53 -21.17 -9.31
N GLY A 71 -7.73 -22.47 -9.13
CA GLY A 71 -6.75 -23.51 -9.46
C GLY A 71 -5.59 -23.64 -8.48
N PHE A 72 -5.69 -23.04 -7.29
CA PHE A 72 -4.70 -23.10 -6.23
C PHE A 72 -5.32 -23.60 -4.92
N GLU A 73 -4.50 -23.92 -3.92
CA GLU A 73 -4.96 -24.38 -2.60
C GLU A 73 -5.72 -23.29 -1.83
N ALA A 74 -6.83 -23.64 -1.19
CA ALA A 74 -7.71 -22.69 -0.51
C ALA A 74 -7.01 -21.82 0.54
N GLY A 75 -5.97 -22.34 1.20
CA GLY A 75 -5.14 -21.60 2.15
C GLY A 75 -4.39 -20.40 1.56
N LEU A 76 -4.20 -20.35 0.24
CA LEU A 76 -3.58 -19.21 -0.44
C LEU A 76 -4.55 -18.04 -0.66
N MET A 77 -5.86 -18.28 -0.60
CA MET A 77 -6.85 -17.23 -0.86
C MET A 77 -6.72 -16.03 0.12
N PRO A 78 -6.66 -16.23 1.46
CA PRO A 78 -6.47 -15.12 2.40
C PRO A 78 -5.15 -14.39 2.17
N VAL A 79 -4.08 -15.10 1.80
CA VAL A 79 -2.76 -14.51 1.51
C VAL A 79 -2.82 -13.61 0.28
N ILE A 80 -3.47 -14.06 -0.80
CA ILE A 80 -3.64 -13.25 -2.02
C ILE A 80 -4.46 -11.99 -1.70
N MET A 81 -5.57 -12.13 -0.97
CA MET A 81 -6.41 -10.99 -0.58
C MET A 81 -5.68 -10.00 0.32
N GLU A 82 -4.85 -10.47 1.24
CA GLU A 82 -3.97 -9.62 2.05
C GLU A 82 -3.02 -8.80 1.18
N LYS A 83 -2.34 -9.44 0.21
CA LYS A 83 -1.42 -8.74 -0.69
C LYS A 83 -2.11 -7.67 -1.53
N TRP A 84 -3.33 -7.91 -1.99
CA TRP A 84 -4.11 -6.91 -2.73
C TRP A 84 -4.50 -5.75 -1.81
N SER A 85 -4.99 -6.05 -0.61
CA SER A 85 -5.33 -5.04 0.38
C SER A 85 -4.15 -4.15 0.77
N ILE A 86 -2.94 -4.71 0.92
CA ILE A 86 -1.70 -3.94 1.13
C ILE A 86 -1.34 -3.10 -0.09
N ALA A 87 -1.39 -3.69 -1.29
CA ALA A 87 -1.00 -3.00 -2.51
C ALA A 87 -1.87 -1.78 -2.83
N LEU A 88 -3.15 -1.84 -2.46
CA LEU A 88 -4.13 -0.76 -2.66
C LEU A 88 -4.29 0.16 -1.44
N GLY A 89 -3.80 -0.24 -0.26
CA GLY A 89 -3.95 0.53 0.99
C GLY A 89 -5.39 0.56 1.53
N VAL A 90 -6.20 -0.47 1.25
CA VAL A 90 -7.64 -0.52 1.59
C VAL A 90 -7.99 -1.69 2.49
N GLY A 91 -9.07 -1.59 3.26
CA GLY A 91 -9.64 -2.71 4.02
C GLY A 91 -10.33 -3.76 3.13
N CYS A 92 -10.70 -4.90 3.71
CA CYS A 92 -11.39 -5.97 2.98
C CYS A 92 -12.81 -5.55 2.53
N ASP A 93 -13.45 -4.72 3.34
CA ASP A 93 -14.78 -4.11 3.15
C ASP A 93 -14.84 -3.14 1.96
N TYR A 94 -13.69 -2.64 1.50
CA TYR A 94 -13.63 -1.82 0.28
C TYR A 94 -14.07 -2.58 -0.98
N CYS A 95 -13.78 -3.88 -1.04
CA CYS A 95 -14.16 -4.72 -2.19
C CYS A 95 -15.22 -5.77 -1.84
N HIS A 96 -15.38 -6.14 -0.58
CA HIS A 96 -16.24 -7.26 -0.19
C HIS A 96 -17.34 -6.85 0.77
N ASP A 97 -18.52 -7.43 0.58
CA ASP A 97 -19.45 -7.59 1.69
C ASP A 97 -18.87 -8.64 2.65
N THR A 98 -18.43 -8.22 3.82
CA THR A 98 -17.77 -9.10 4.80
C THR A 98 -18.72 -10.12 5.43
N ASN A 99 -20.03 -9.96 5.25
CA ASN A 99 -21.04 -10.97 5.61
C ASN A 99 -21.29 -11.97 4.46
N ASN A 100 -20.92 -11.61 3.23
CA ASN A 100 -21.06 -12.46 2.05
C ASN A 100 -19.91 -12.23 1.05
N TRP A 101 -18.79 -12.92 1.28
CA TRP A 101 -17.57 -12.80 0.46
C TRP A 101 -17.78 -13.07 -1.03
N ALA A 102 -18.79 -13.87 -1.39
CA ALA A 102 -19.15 -14.20 -2.76
C ALA A 102 -19.96 -13.11 -3.47
N SER A 103 -20.52 -12.14 -2.74
CA SER A 103 -21.34 -11.04 -3.29
C SER A 103 -20.59 -10.19 -4.32
N ASP A 104 -21.31 -9.71 -5.32
CA ASP A 104 -20.87 -8.73 -6.33
C ASP A 104 -21.61 -7.39 -6.20
N ALA A 105 -22.19 -7.14 -5.03
CA ALA A 105 -22.89 -5.90 -4.73
C ALA A 105 -21.96 -4.67 -4.72
N ILE A 106 -20.70 -4.86 -4.35
CA ILE A 106 -19.68 -3.81 -4.30
C ILE A 106 -18.97 -3.73 -5.67
N HIS A 107 -18.95 -2.54 -6.26
CA HIS A 107 -18.44 -2.31 -7.62
C HIS A 107 -16.94 -2.59 -7.73
N GLU A 108 -16.19 -2.23 -6.70
CA GLU A 108 -14.73 -2.34 -6.59
C GLU A 108 -14.25 -3.78 -6.78
N LYS A 109 -15.05 -4.78 -6.38
CA LYS A 109 -14.75 -6.19 -6.64
C LYS A 109 -14.71 -6.51 -8.14
N LYS A 110 -15.64 -5.94 -8.90
CA LYS A 110 -15.70 -6.14 -10.37
C LYS A 110 -14.50 -5.49 -11.04
N THR A 111 -14.12 -4.28 -10.61
CA THR A 111 -12.89 -3.62 -11.06
C THR A 111 -11.66 -4.46 -10.73
N ALA A 112 -11.56 -4.98 -9.50
CA ALA A 112 -10.44 -5.83 -9.10
C ALA A 112 -10.32 -7.10 -9.96
N ARG A 113 -11.44 -7.72 -10.37
CA ARG A 113 -11.44 -8.86 -11.31
C ARG A 113 -10.87 -8.47 -12.68
N GLN A 114 -11.27 -7.32 -13.21
CA GLN A 114 -10.73 -6.82 -14.48
C GLN A 114 -9.22 -6.55 -14.40
N MET A 115 -8.75 -6.04 -13.25
CA MET A 115 -7.33 -5.83 -12.99
C MET A 115 -6.56 -7.15 -12.86
N ALA A 116 -7.09 -8.12 -12.10
CA ALA A 116 -6.41 -9.39 -11.80
C ALA A 116 -6.39 -10.39 -12.98
N GLY A 117 -7.36 -10.30 -13.88
CA GLY A 117 -7.50 -11.17 -15.05
C GLY A 117 -7.07 -10.50 -16.34
N PRO A 118 -8.00 -9.86 -17.10
CA PRO A 118 -7.73 -9.30 -18.42
C PRO A 118 -6.49 -8.39 -18.48
N LEU A 119 -6.36 -7.43 -17.55
CA LEU A 119 -5.22 -6.53 -17.54
C LEU A 119 -3.91 -7.26 -17.23
N ASN A 120 -3.91 -8.11 -16.21
CA ASN A 120 -2.74 -8.89 -15.82
C ASN A 120 -2.27 -9.84 -16.94
N GLU A 121 -3.20 -10.42 -17.69
CA GLU A 121 -2.89 -11.21 -18.89
C GLU A 121 -2.24 -10.36 -19.99
N ALA A 122 -2.82 -9.19 -20.30
CA ALA A 122 -2.25 -8.26 -21.27
C ALA A 122 -0.82 -7.83 -20.86
N ILE A 123 -0.60 -7.54 -19.58
CA ILE A 123 0.72 -7.20 -19.04
C ILE A 123 1.70 -8.36 -19.23
N ARG A 124 1.33 -9.60 -18.84
CA ARG A 124 2.20 -10.78 -19.04
C ARG A 124 2.57 -10.98 -20.50
N ASN A 125 1.63 -10.79 -21.42
CA ASN A 125 1.83 -10.92 -22.86
C ASN A 125 2.79 -9.87 -23.44
N VAL A 126 2.86 -8.68 -22.83
CA VAL A 126 3.82 -7.65 -23.20
C VAL A 126 5.19 -7.97 -22.59
N LEU A 127 5.23 -8.30 -21.30
CA LEU A 127 6.48 -8.59 -20.59
C LEU A 127 7.25 -9.77 -21.21
N SER A 128 6.56 -10.79 -21.72
CA SER A 128 7.20 -11.95 -22.37
C SER A 128 7.93 -11.63 -23.68
N LYS A 129 7.73 -10.42 -24.23
CA LYS A 129 8.34 -9.97 -25.49
C LYS A 129 9.47 -8.96 -25.29
N ILE A 130 9.81 -8.64 -24.04
CA ILE A 130 10.86 -7.67 -23.72
C ILE A 130 12.16 -8.44 -23.44
N ASP A 131 13.17 -8.19 -24.28
CA ASP A 131 14.49 -8.77 -24.11
C ASP A 131 15.18 -8.22 -22.84
N GLY A 132 15.94 -9.10 -22.15
CA GLY A 132 16.72 -8.73 -20.98
C GLY A 132 15.96 -8.72 -19.65
N LEU A 133 14.67 -9.10 -19.63
CA LEU A 133 13.94 -9.34 -18.38
C LEU A 133 14.32 -10.70 -17.75
N SER A 134 13.99 -10.87 -16.47
CA SER A 134 14.08 -12.16 -15.78
C SER A 134 13.25 -13.24 -16.48
N GLU A 135 13.55 -14.51 -16.25
CA GLU A 135 12.81 -15.66 -16.82
C GLU A 135 11.29 -15.60 -16.60
N ARG A 136 10.84 -15.02 -15.49
CA ARG A 136 9.42 -14.84 -15.16
C ARG A 136 9.15 -13.40 -14.69
N PRO A 137 9.09 -12.43 -15.61
CA PRO A 137 8.83 -11.05 -15.24
C PRO A 137 7.41 -10.92 -14.69
N VAL A 138 7.29 -10.31 -13.50
CA VAL A 138 6.01 -10.12 -12.83
C VAL A 138 5.82 -8.65 -12.49
N VAL A 139 4.69 -8.12 -12.92
CA VAL A 139 4.11 -6.88 -12.40
C VAL A 139 2.93 -7.28 -11.53
N ASN A 140 2.86 -6.70 -10.34
CA ASN A 140 1.73 -6.88 -9.43
C ASN A 140 1.08 -5.53 -9.10
N CYS A 141 -0.03 -5.57 -8.36
CA CYS A 141 -0.81 -4.40 -7.96
C CYS A 141 0.06 -3.30 -7.33
N ALA A 142 1.05 -3.66 -6.50
CA ALA A 142 1.89 -2.71 -5.78
C ALA A 142 2.80 -1.90 -6.70
N THR A 143 3.13 -2.43 -7.88
CA THR A 143 3.94 -1.74 -8.91
C THR A 143 3.31 -0.40 -9.29
N CYS A 144 1.99 -0.38 -9.49
CA CYS A 144 1.26 0.82 -9.93
C CYS A 144 0.55 1.52 -8.75
N HIS A 145 -0.13 0.76 -7.90
CA HIS A 145 -0.93 1.34 -6.81
C HIS A 145 -0.08 1.90 -5.67
N ARG A 146 1.04 1.26 -5.33
CA ARG A 146 2.00 1.74 -4.32
C ARG A 146 1.33 2.16 -2.99
N GLY A 147 0.34 1.40 -2.54
CA GLY A 147 -0.43 1.66 -1.32
C GLY A 147 -1.56 2.67 -1.47
N GLU A 148 -1.90 3.06 -2.69
CA GLU A 148 -2.96 4.03 -2.99
C GLU A 148 -4.06 3.37 -3.85
N VAL A 149 -5.32 3.67 -3.54
CA VAL A 149 -6.50 3.15 -4.28
C VAL A 149 -6.43 3.53 -5.77
N LYS A 150 -5.99 4.76 -6.07
CA LYS A 150 -5.88 5.29 -7.42
C LYS A 150 -4.39 5.40 -7.80
N PRO A 151 -3.91 4.58 -8.76
CA PRO A 151 -2.53 4.67 -9.23
C PRO A 151 -2.19 6.07 -9.79
N ALA A 152 -1.01 6.57 -9.44
CA ALA A 152 -0.35 7.73 -10.04
C ALA A 152 -1.21 9.00 -10.24
N THR A 153 -1.66 9.65 -9.15
CA THR A 153 -2.15 11.04 -9.22
C THR A 153 -1.01 12.06 -9.42
N ARG A 154 0.26 11.63 -9.24
CA ARG A 154 1.49 12.34 -9.62
C ARG A 154 2.66 11.35 -9.66
N VAL A 155 3.63 11.54 -10.55
CA VAL A 155 4.94 10.87 -10.44
C VAL A 155 5.59 11.40 -9.16
N LYS A 156 5.79 10.52 -8.16
CA LYS A 156 6.53 10.83 -6.94
C LYS A 156 8.01 10.59 -7.18
#